data_AF-A0A7G8J0J1-F1
#
_entry.id   AF-A0A7G8J0J1-F1
#
_cell.length_a   1.000
_cell.length_b   1.000
_cell.length_c   1.000
_cell.angle_alpha   90.00
_cell.angle_beta   90.00
_cell.angle_gamma   90.00
#
_symmetry.space_group_name_H-M   'P 1'
#
loop_
_entity.id
_entity.type
_entity.pdbx_description
1 polymer ?
#
loop_
_entity_poly.entity_id
_entity_poly.type
_entity_poly.pdbx_seq_one_letter_code
_entity_poly.pdbx_strand_id
1 'polypeptide(L)'
;MSLNTATIAVLAGVLIVGIGIGSAVTSTTQGDQGNIASSQQLDMAVPDPEFCRQWGASAFVMDIEMYTTLNPSSSFVTQPTLQPGCVIRRENWAVLRKEGAITSAQERECKQRMNTFAYIGSVRDKPVVRCVYQTDITQNKFLTRGVADDTVGITPEADQF
;
A
#
# COMPACT_ATOMS: atom_id res chain seq x y z
N MET A 1 32.58 46.65 19.38
CA MET A 1 31.39 47.01 18.57
C MET A 1 30.18 46.97 19.48
N SER A 2 29.62 48.11 19.88
CA SER A 2 28.34 48.13 20.59
C SER A 2 27.22 48.03 19.54
N LEU A 3 26.41 46.98 19.62
CA LEU A 3 25.20 46.88 18.81
C LEU A 3 24.20 47.88 19.41
N ASN A 4 23.87 48.92 18.65
CA ASN A 4 22.86 49.89 19.02
C ASN A 4 21.51 49.18 19.14
N THR A 5 20.71 49.53 20.15
CA THR A 5 19.38 48.96 20.41
C THR A 5 18.48 49.05 19.18
N ALA A 6 18.63 50.10 18.38
CA ALA A 6 17.95 50.25 17.11
C ALA A 6 18.30 49.15 16.09
N THR A 7 19.58 48.75 16.01
CA THR A 7 20.04 47.69 15.11
C THR A 7 19.51 46.32 15.54
N ILE A 8 19.43 46.08 16.85
CA ILE A 8 18.85 44.83 17.41
C ILE A 8 17.35 44.75 17.09
N ALA A 9 16.62 45.86 17.24
CA ALA A 9 15.18 45.91 16.94
C ALA A 9 14.89 45.64 15.45
N VAL A 10 15.71 46.18 14.55
CA VAL A 10 15.58 45.94 13.10
C VAL A 10 15.84 44.47 12.76
N LEU A 11 16.89 43.87 13.31
CA LEU A 11 17.23 42.46 13.06
C LEU A 11 16.15 41.50 13.60
N ALA A 12 15.58 41.79 14.77
CA ALA A 12 14.48 41.01 15.33
C ALA A 12 13.19 41.14 14.49
N GLY A 13 12.89 42.34 13.98
CA GLY A 13 11.73 42.56 13.09
C GLY A 13 11.84 41.79 11.78
N VAL A 14 13.01 41.83 11.12
CA VAL A 14 13.24 41.09 9.87
C VAL A 14 13.14 39.58 10.08
N LEU A 15 13.61 39.06 11.21
CA LEU A 15 13.52 37.64 11.53
C LEU A 15 12.05 37.17 11.69
N ILE A 16 11.23 37.92 12.41
CA ILE A 16 9.81 37.57 12.62
C ILE A 16 9.03 37.63 11.31
N VAL A 17 9.28 38.66 10.48
CA VAL A 17 8.65 38.78 9.16
C VAL A 17 9.13 37.66 8.22
N GLY A 18 10.43 37.32 8.25
CA GLY A 18 10.99 36.21 7.47
C GLY A 18 10.40 34.85 7.83
N ILE A 19 10.21 34.58 9.13
CA ILE A 19 9.56 33.34 9.60
C ILE A 19 8.08 33.32 9.21
N GLY A 20 7.37 34.46 9.32
CA GLY A 20 5.95 34.56 8.98
C GLY A 20 5.66 34.37 7.48
N ILE A 21 6.50 34.91 6.61
CA ILE A 21 6.38 34.72 5.15
C ILE A 21 6.85 33.32 4.77
N GLY A 22 7.95 32.84 5.36
CA GLY A 22 8.48 31.49 5.12
C GLY A 22 7.48 30.39 5.50
N SER A 23 6.78 30.55 6.63
CA SER A 23 5.76 29.59 7.07
C SER A 23 4.50 29.64 6.22
N ALA A 24 4.07 30.81 5.75
CA ALA A 24 2.94 30.91 4.82
C ALA A 24 3.26 30.27 3.45
N VAL A 25 4.44 30.53 2.90
CA VAL A 25 4.85 29.98 1.58
C VAL A 25 5.07 28.47 1.65
N THR A 26 5.71 27.95 2.71
CA THR A 26 5.86 26.49 2.90
C THR A 26 4.53 25.79 3.21
N SER A 27 3.53 26.49 3.76
CA SER A 27 2.21 25.92 4.02
C SER A 27 1.30 25.89 2.78
N THR A 28 1.55 26.73 1.78
CA THR A 28 0.73 26.80 0.55
C THR A 28 1.38 26.18 -0.68
N THR A 29 2.65 25.75 -0.60
CA THR A 29 3.19 24.84 -1.61
C THR A 29 2.69 23.43 -1.33
N GLN A 30 1.41 23.21 -1.61
CA GLN A 30 0.89 21.89 -1.96
C GLN A 30 1.51 21.55 -3.31
N GLY A 31 2.80 21.22 -3.25
CA GLY A 31 3.62 20.91 -4.38
C GLY A 31 2.99 19.74 -5.11
N ASP A 32 2.93 19.91 -6.42
CA ASP A 32 2.65 18.94 -7.46
C ASP A 32 3.72 17.82 -7.44
N GLN A 33 3.86 17.15 -6.30
CA GLN A 33 4.75 16.01 -6.11
C GLN A 33 3.89 14.77 -6.20
N GLY A 34 3.94 14.14 -7.37
CA GLY A 34 3.53 12.75 -7.59
C GLY A 34 4.40 11.75 -6.82
N ASN A 35 4.70 12.04 -5.55
CA ASN A 35 5.44 11.16 -4.66
C ASN A 35 4.55 10.87 -3.46
N ILE A 36 3.87 9.73 -3.57
CA ILE A 36 3.00 9.19 -2.55
C ILE A 36 3.88 8.70 -1.38
N ALA A 37 4.04 9.53 -0.36
CA ALA A 37 4.97 9.31 0.76
C ALA A 37 4.30 8.81 2.06
N SER A 38 2.99 8.50 2.03
CA SER A 38 2.23 8.10 3.22
C SER A 38 1.19 7.04 2.89
N SER A 39 1.11 5.98 3.72
CA SER A 39 0.03 4.97 3.67
C SER A 39 -1.35 5.59 3.76
N GLN A 40 -1.50 6.73 4.46
CA GLN A 40 -2.77 7.46 4.54
C GLN A 40 -3.16 8.17 3.23
N GLN A 41 -2.20 8.57 2.40
CA GLN A 41 -2.47 9.12 1.07
C GLN A 41 -2.78 8.01 0.04
N LEU A 42 -2.22 6.82 0.24
CA LEU A 42 -2.57 5.64 -0.56
C LEU A 42 -3.95 5.08 -0.23
N ASP A 43 -4.30 4.97 1.06
CA ASP A 43 -5.60 4.45 1.49
C ASP A 43 -6.75 5.38 1.05
N MET A 44 -6.51 6.69 0.88
CA MET A 44 -7.46 7.62 0.26
C MET A 44 -7.49 7.55 -1.27
N ALA A 45 -6.44 7.03 -1.91
CA ALA A 45 -6.37 6.84 -3.36
C ALA A 45 -6.99 5.51 -3.81
N VAL A 46 -7.26 4.58 -2.88
CA VAL A 46 -8.01 3.35 -3.18
C VAL A 46 -9.42 3.76 -3.62
N PRO A 47 -9.89 3.35 -4.80
CA PRO A 47 -11.17 3.82 -5.32
C PRO A 47 -12.43 3.38 -4.55
N ASP A 48 -12.33 2.53 -3.52
CA ASP A 48 -13.42 2.15 -2.61
C ASP A 48 -12.87 1.62 -1.27
N PRO A 49 -12.43 2.50 -0.34
CA PRO A 49 -11.71 2.07 0.86
C PRO A 49 -12.61 1.30 1.84
N GLU A 50 -13.89 1.67 1.97
CA GLU A 50 -14.81 0.98 2.88
C GLU A 50 -15.11 -0.45 2.43
N PHE A 51 -15.36 -0.65 1.13
CA PHE A 51 -15.63 -1.97 0.57
C PHE A 51 -14.44 -2.90 0.76
N CYS A 52 -13.23 -2.42 0.46
CA CYS A 52 -12.03 -3.22 0.61
C CYS A 52 -11.75 -3.57 2.08
N ARG A 53 -11.97 -2.62 3.02
CA ARG A 53 -11.80 -2.88 4.45
C ARG A 53 -12.79 -3.91 5.00
N GLN A 54 -14.01 -3.94 4.48
CA GLN A 54 -15.04 -4.87 4.95
C GLN A 54 -14.83 -6.29 4.42
N TRP A 55 -14.50 -6.43 3.13
CA TRP A 55 -14.52 -7.72 2.44
C TRP A 55 -13.13 -8.27 2.09
N GLY A 56 -12.08 -7.48 2.29
CA GLY A 56 -10.72 -7.74 1.82
C GLY A 56 -9.62 -7.14 2.71
N ALA A 57 -8.53 -6.75 2.05
CA ALA A 57 -7.42 -5.97 2.58
C ALA A 57 -6.87 -5.05 1.48
N SER A 58 -6.52 -3.82 1.83
CA SER A 58 -5.86 -2.91 0.89
C SER A 58 -4.50 -3.47 0.49
N ALA A 59 -4.12 -3.27 -0.76
CA ALA A 59 -2.89 -3.79 -1.33
C ALA A 59 -2.23 -2.76 -2.23
N PHE A 60 -0.90 -2.78 -2.25
CA PHE A 60 -0.10 -2.09 -3.24
C PHE A 60 0.12 -3.03 -4.41
N VAL A 61 -0.43 -2.69 -5.56
CA VAL A 61 -0.16 -3.40 -6.80
C VAL A 61 1.06 -2.77 -7.45
N MET A 62 2.04 -3.63 -7.76
CA MET A 62 3.29 -3.23 -8.39
C MET A 62 3.37 -3.86 -9.77
N ASP A 63 3.49 -3.02 -10.79
CA ASP A 63 3.85 -3.49 -12.13
C ASP A 63 5.36 -3.31 -12.31
N ILE A 64 6.07 -4.44 -12.38
CA ILE A 64 7.51 -4.51 -12.66
C ILE A 64 7.76 -5.43 -13.85
N GLU A 65 8.75 -5.06 -14.66
CA GLU A 65 9.26 -5.94 -15.69
C GLU A 65 10.55 -6.56 -15.18
N MET A 66 10.58 -7.90 -15.12
CA MET A 66 11.76 -8.66 -14.74
C MET A 66 12.42 -9.22 -15.99
N TYR A 67 13.65 -8.80 -16.25
CA TYR A 67 14.47 -9.33 -17.34
C TYR A 67 15.44 -10.35 -16.79
N THR A 68 15.46 -11.55 -17.36
CA THR A 68 16.46 -12.58 -17.06
C THR A 68 17.27 -12.85 -18.32
N THR A 69 18.55 -12.53 -18.27
CA THR A 69 19.51 -12.87 -19.33
C THR A 69 19.98 -14.30 -19.13
N LEU A 70 20.16 -15.05 -20.22
CA LEU A 70 20.63 -16.43 -20.17
C LEU A 70 22.15 -16.55 -20.33
N ASN A 71 22.83 -15.49 -20.78
CA ASN A 71 24.27 -15.47 -20.98
C ASN A 71 24.84 -14.03 -20.95
N PRO A 72 25.48 -13.58 -19.85
CA PRO A 72 25.58 -14.27 -18.55
C PRO A 72 24.21 -14.40 -17.89
N SER A 73 24.05 -15.38 -16.98
CA SER A 73 22.82 -15.50 -16.19
C SER A 73 22.72 -14.33 -15.21
N SER A 74 21.82 -13.39 -15.45
CA SER A 74 21.62 -12.21 -14.62
C SER A 74 20.17 -11.74 -14.69
N SER A 75 19.70 -11.12 -13.61
CA SER A 75 18.33 -10.60 -13.53
C SER A 75 18.34 -9.10 -13.27
N PHE A 76 17.47 -8.38 -13.97
CA PHE A 76 17.29 -6.93 -13.88
C PHE A 76 15.80 -6.63 -13.70
N VAL A 77 15.48 -5.53 -13.04
CA VAL A 77 14.11 -5.06 -12.84
C VAL A 77 13.96 -3.61 -13.26
N THR A 78 12.80 -3.26 -13.81
CA THR A 78 12.48 -1.86 -14.12
C THR A 78 12.03 -1.10 -12.88
N GLN A 79 11.93 0.23 -13.00
CA GLN A 79 11.32 1.06 -11.97
C GLN A 79 9.83 0.66 -11.81
N PRO A 80 9.39 0.22 -10.62
CA PRO A 80 8.01 -0.18 -10.39
C PRO A 80 7.06 1.00 -10.55
N THR A 81 5.90 0.75 -11.15
CA THR A 81 4.74 1.64 -10.98
C THR A 81 3.85 1.09 -9.88
N LEU A 82 3.37 1.96 -9.00
CA LEU A 82 2.54 1.60 -7.85
C LEU A 82 1.11 2.05 -8.08
N GLN A 83 0.18 1.12 -7.88
CA GLN A 83 -1.24 1.37 -7.97
C GLN A 83 -1.95 0.86 -6.70
N PRO A 84 -2.94 1.61 -6.19
CA PRO A 84 -3.77 1.12 -5.11
C PRO A 84 -4.69 0.01 -5.61
N GLY A 85 -4.80 -1.07 -4.84
CA GLY A 85 -5.70 -2.17 -5.13
C GLY A 85 -6.25 -2.81 -3.87
N CYS A 86 -7.00 -3.88 -4.06
CA CYS A 86 -7.63 -4.62 -2.98
C CYS A 86 -7.53 -6.12 -3.22
N VAL A 87 -7.21 -6.88 -2.19
CA VAL A 87 -7.26 -8.35 -2.20
C VAL A 87 -8.47 -8.79 -1.39
N ILE A 88 -9.40 -9.50 -2.01
CA ILE A 88 -10.63 -9.97 -1.36
C ILE A 88 -10.39 -11.28 -0.62
N ARG A 89 -11.05 -11.48 0.52
CA ARG A 89 -10.98 -12.73 1.29
C ARG A 89 -11.77 -13.85 0.60
N ARG A 90 -11.33 -15.10 0.74
CA ARG A 90 -11.90 -16.24 -0.02
C ARG A 90 -13.37 -16.50 0.29
N GLU A 91 -13.75 -16.28 1.54
CA GLU A 91 -15.11 -16.39 2.04
C GLU A 91 -16.07 -15.35 1.43
N ASN A 92 -15.54 -14.27 0.86
CA ASN A 92 -16.34 -13.11 0.45
C ASN A 92 -16.43 -12.92 -1.07
N TRP A 93 -15.93 -13.83 -1.91
CA TRP A 93 -15.90 -13.63 -3.37
C TRP A 93 -17.27 -13.35 -4.01
N ALA A 94 -18.34 -13.88 -3.41
CA ALA A 94 -19.70 -13.64 -3.89
C ALA A 94 -20.05 -12.14 -3.94
N VAL A 95 -19.39 -11.28 -3.15
CA VAL A 95 -19.60 -9.83 -3.18
C VAL A 95 -19.11 -9.20 -4.49
N LEU A 96 -17.99 -9.66 -5.04
CA LEU A 96 -17.49 -9.18 -6.33
C LEU A 96 -18.45 -9.55 -7.46
N ARG A 97 -19.08 -10.71 -7.37
CA ARG A 97 -20.07 -11.16 -8.35
C ARG A 97 -21.38 -10.36 -8.25
N LYS A 98 -21.77 -9.95 -7.04
CA LYS A 98 -22.94 -9.07 -6.82
C LYS A 98 -22.73 -7.68 -7.41
N GLU A 99 -21.52 -7.13 -7.27
CA GLU A 99 -21.14 -5.84 -7.88
C GLU A 99 -20.87 -5.97 -9.40
N GLY A 100 -20.93 -7.18 -9.96
CA GLY A 100 -20.70 -7.42 -11.40
C GLY A 100 -19.23 -7.37 -11.83
N ALA A 101 -18.28 -7.32 -10.89
CA ALA A 101 -16.85 -7.29 -11.16
C ALA A 101 -16.30 -8.63 -11.69
N ILE A 102 -16.97 -9.75 -11.36
CA ILE A 102 -16.61 -11.09 -11.85
C ILE A 102 -17.85 -11.89 -12.27
N THR A 103 -17.64 -12.91 -13.09
CA THR A 103 -18.64 -13.88 -13.51
C THR A 103 -18.55 -15.20 -12.72
N SER A 104 -19.63 -15.99 -12.70
CA SER A 104 -19.63 -17.31 -12.06
C SER A 104 -18.60 -18.27 -12.66
N ALA A 105 -18.27 -18.12 -13.95
CA ALA A 105 -17.25 -18.93 -14.61
C ALA A 105 -15.85 -18.59 -14.09
N GLN A 106 -15.53 -17.29 -13.98
CA GLN A 106 -14.26 -16.81 -13.42
C GLN A 106 -14.11 -17.20 -11.95
N GLU A 107 -15.19 -17.11 -11.17
CA GLU A 107 -15.19 -17.55 -9.77
C GLU A 107 -14.81 -19.03 -9.64
N ARG A 108 -15.42 -19.89 -10.46
CA ARG A 108 -15.14 -21.33 -10.48
C ARG A 108 -13.70 -21.63 -10.90
N GLU A 109 -13.21 -20.98 -11.95
CA GLU A 109 -11.84 -21.17 -12.43
C GLU A 109 -10.81 -20.73 -11.39
N CYS A 110 -11.01 -19.58 -10.74
CA CYS A 110 -10.08 -19.09 -9.74
C CYS A 110 -10.09 -19.97 -8.48
N LYS A 111 -11.25 -20.49 -8.08
CA LYS A 111 -11.39 -21.40 -6.94
C LYS A 111 -10.59 -22.69 -7.09
N GLN A 112 -10.54 -23.24 -8.29
CA GLN A 112 -9.86 -24.51 -8.58
C GLN A 112 -8.34 -24.44 -8.42
N ARG A 113 -7.76 -23.24 -8.41
CA ARG A 113 -6.30 -23.02 -8.37
C ARG A 113 -5.78 -22.59 -7.00
N MET A 114 -6.56 -22.75 -5.92
CA MET A 114 -6.22 -22.28 -4.56
C MET A 114 -5.85 -20.78 -4.48
N ASN A 115 -6.42 -19.98 -5.38
CA ASN A 115 -6.12 -18.56 -5.51
C ASN A 115 -7.14 -17.70 -4.74
N THR A 116 -6.95 -16.37 -4.78
CA THR A 116 -7.93 -15.35 -4.40
C THR A 116 -8.05 -14.26 -5.45
N PHE A 117 -9.05 -13.39 -5.32
CA PHE A 117 -9.21 -12.25 -6.22
C PHE A 117 -8.53 -11.00 -5.67
N ALA A 118 -7.80 -10.32 -6.56
CA ALA A 118 -7.33 -8.97 -6.36
C ALA A 118 -7.88 -8.07 -7.45
N TYR A 119 -8.06 -6.78 -7.18
CA TYR A 119 -8.47 -5.83 -8.20
C TYR A 119 -7.83 -4.46 -8.02
N ILE A 120 -7.77 -3.72 -9.13
CA ILE A 120 -7.34 -2.32 -9.23
C ILE A 120 -8.53 -1.53 -9.77
N GLY A 121 -8.74 -0.31 -9.28
CA GLY A 121 -9.90 0.51 -9.66
C GLY A 121 -11.06 0.39 -8.68
N SER A 122 -12.20 1.02 -9.02
CA SER A 122 -13.43 0.93 -8.22
C SER A 122 -14.14 -0.37 -8.51
N VAL A 123 -14.66 -1.04 -7.48
CA VAL A 123 -15.41 -2.30 -7.65
C VAL A 123 -16.67 -2.12 -8.50
N ARG A 124 -17.22 -0.90 -8.52
CA ARG A 124 -18.45 -0.53 -9.22
C ARG A 124 -18.23 -0.03 -10.64
N ASP A 125 -17.04 0.48 -10.95
CA ASP A 125 -16.71 1.08 -12.24
C ASP A 125 -15.75 0.21 -13.06
N LYS A 126 -16.16 -1.05 -13.26
CA LYS A 126 -15.44 -2.05 -14.09
C LYS A 126 -13.97 -2.20 -13.68
N PRO A 127 -13.68 -2.74 -12.48
CA PRO A 127 -12.33 -2.90 -12.00
C PRO A 127 -11.52 -3.88 -12.85
N VAL A 128 -10.20 -3.74 -12.81
CA VAL A 128 -9.28 -4.76 -13.37
C VAL A 128 -9.13 -5.86 -12.33
N VAL A 129 -9.86 -6.97 -12.51
CA VAL A 129 -9.81 -8.12 -11.58
C VAL A 129 -8.78 -9.16 -12.04
N ARG A 130 -8.00 -9.67 -11.10
CA ARG A 130 -6.98 -10.71 -11.29
C ARG A 130 -7.19 -11.84 -10.28
N CYS A 131 -7.05 -13.08 -10.75
CA CYS A 131 -6.96 -14.24 -9.87
C CYS A 131 -5.49 -14.40 -9.45
N VAL A 132 -5.18 -14.14 -8.20
CA VAL A 132 -3.82 -14.10 -7.64
C VAL A 132 -3.61 -15.23 -6.65
N TYR A 133 -2.40 -15.77 -6.59
CA TYR A 133 -2.03 -16.79 -5.60
C TYR A 133 -1.53 -16.12 -4.33
N GLN A 134 -1.90 -16.69 -3.18
CA GLN A 134 -1.26 -16.33 -1.93
C GLN A 134 0.05 -17.11 -1.83
N THR A 135 1.17 -16.43 -1.66
CA THR A 135 2.45 -17.10 -1.36
C THR A 135 2.34 -17.81 -0.02
N ASP A 136 2.95 -18.99 0.09
CA ASP A 136 2.96 -19.77 1.32
C ASP A 136 3.61 -18.95 2.46
N ILE A 137 2.86 -18.79 3.56
CA ILE A 137 3.30 -18.06 4.76
C ILE A 137 4.45 -18.78 5.47
N THR A 138 4.66 -20.07 5.23
CA THR A 138 5.75 -20.86 5.84
C THR A 138 7.13 -20.45 5.33
N GLN A 139 7.22 -19.88 4.12
CA GLN A 139 8.45 -19.32 3.57
C GLN A 139 8.59 -17.82 3.85
N ASN A 140 7.63 -17.21 4.56
CA ASN A 140 7.66 -15.81 4.90
C ASN A 140 8.67 -15.55 6.02
N LYS A 141 9.88 -15.14 5.63
CA LYS A 141 10.96 -14.78 6.57
C LYS A 141 10.71 -13.47 7.35
N PHE A 142 9.58 -12.79 7.11
CA PHE A 142 9.16 -11.61 7.87
C PHE A 142 8.32 -11.92 9.11
N LEU A 143 8.13 -13.21 9.46
CA LEU A 143 7.75 -13.55 10.83
C LEU A 143 8.92 -13.19 11.75
N THR A 144 8.95 -11.93 12.17
CA THR A 144 9.70 -11.55 13.36
C THR A 144 9.19 -12.48 14.45
N ARG A 145 10.08 -13.30 15.04
CA ARG A 145 9.89 -13.78 16.40
C ARG A 145 9.78 -12.52 17.26
N GLY A 146 8.58 -11.97 17.29
CA GLY A 146 8.25 -10.80 18.08
C GLY A 146 8.52 -11.20 19.51
N VAL A 147 9.32 -10.39 20.17
CA VAL A 147 9.48 -10.30 21.62
C VAL A 147 8.13 -10.57 22.29
N ALA A 148 7.95 -11.80 22.76
CA ALA A 148 6.84 -12.22 23.58
C ALA A 148 7.37 -13.39 24.42
N ASP A 149 7.82 -13.00 25.61
CA ASP A 149 7.67 -13.71 26.88
C ASP A 149 7.09 -15.14 26.80
N ASP A 150 7.84 -16.10 27.35
CA ASP A 150 7.71 -17.56 27.32
C ASP A 150 6.44 -18.14 27.99
N THR A 151 5.24 -17.55 27.86
CA THR A 151 4.10 -17.99 28.71
C THR A 151 2.72 -18.21 28.09
N VAL A 152 2.53 -18.19 26.76
CA VAL A 152 1.22 -18.57 26.20
C VAL A 152 1.31 -19.70 25.19
N GLY A 153 1.29 -20.91 25.75
CA GLY A 153 0.71 -22.16 25.24
C GLY A 153 0.58 -22.33 23.73
N ILE A 154 1.61 -22.90 23.11
CA ILE A 154 1.46 -23.66 21.87
C ILE A 154 0.67 -24.92 22.24
N THR A 155 -0.58 -25.06 21.81
CA THR A 155 -1.26 -26.36 21.87
C THR A 155 -0.68 -27.26 20.77
N PRO A 156 -0.16 -28.45 21.10
CA PRO A 156 0.52 -29.34 20.15
C PRO A 156 -0.48 -30.20 19.37
N GLU A 157 -1.43 -29.56 18.67
CA GLU A 157 -2.49 -30.25 17.92
C GLU A 157 -2.55 -29.85 16.44
N ALA A 158 -1.66 -28.95 15.99
CA ALA A 158 -1.57 -28.55 14.58
C ALA A 158 -0.62 -29.41 13.74
N ASP A 159 0.00 -30.45 14.32
CA ASP A 159 1.02 -31.30 13.67
C ASP A 159 0.51 -32.70 13.28
N GLN A 160 -0.79 -32.94 13.37
CA GLN A 160 -1.43 -34.07 12.72
C GLN A 160 -2.68 -33.57 12.02
N PHE A 161 -2.58 -33.26 10.72
CA PHE A 161 -3.46 -33.67 9.61
C PHE A 161 -3.06 -32.95 8.32
#